data_AF-A0A7W8A7W8-F1
#
_entry.id   AF-A0A7W8A7W8-F1
#
_cell.length_a   1.000
_cell.length_b   1.000
_cell.length_c   1.000
_cell.angle_alpha   90.00
_cell.angle_beta   90.00
_cell.angle_gamma   90.00
#
_symmetry.space_group_name_H-M   'P 1'
#
loop_
_entity.id
_entity.type
_entity.pdbx_description
1 polymer ?
#
loop_
_entity_poly.entity_id
_entity_poly.type
_entity_poly.pdbx_seq_one_letter_code
_entity_poly.pdbx_strand_id
1 'polypeptide(L)' 'MISMYGCCTCNGTGLDCDRETCRDCHGTGIDNHGA' A
#
# COMPACT_ATOMS: atom_id res chain seq x y z
N MET A 1 4.80 -15.39 10.81
CA MET A 1 4.25 -14.03 10.59
C MET A 1 4.59 -13.65 9.18
N ILE A 2 3.60 -13.51 8.30
CA ILE A 2 3.82 -12.82 7.02
C ILE A 2 3.99 -11.35 7.42
N SER A 3 5.23 -10.84 7.39
CA SER A 3 5.47 -9.40 7.50
C SER A 3 4.91 -8.79 6.23
N MET A 4 3.62 -8.44 6.24
CA MET A 4 3.04 -7.54 5.25
C MET A 4 3.78 -6.22 5.39
N TYR A 5 4.82 -6.03 4.58
CA TYR A 5 5.47 -4.73 4.49
C TYR A 5 4.41 -3.75 3.99
N GLY A 6 4.24 -2.64 4.71
CA GLY A 6 3.34 -1.59 4.26
C GLY A 6 3.74 -1.14 2.86
N CYS A 7 2.77 -0.87 2.00
CA CYS A 7 3.03 -0.36 0.65
C CYS A 7 3.94 0.88 0.73
N CYS A 8 5.10 0.83 0.10
CA CYS A 8 6.09 1.92 0.14
C CYS A 8 5.53 3.23 -0.44
N THR A 9 4.61 3.15 -1.40
CA THR A 9 4.00 4.33 -2.02
C THR A 9 3.12 5.10 -1.05
N CYS A 10 2.27 4.41 -0.29
CA CYS A 10 1.32 5.03 0.64
C CYS A 10 1.71 4.89 2.11
N ASN A 11 2.88 4.30 2.40
CA ASN A 11 3.38 3.99 3.73
C ASN A 11 2.34 3.27 4.62
N GLY A 12 1.59 2.32 4.06
CA GLY A 12 0.57 1.59 4.82
C GLY A 12 -0.82 2.22 4.85
N THR A 13 -0.99 3.44 4.36
CA THR A 13 -2.27 4.18 4.51
C THR A 13 -3.34 3.79 3.50
N GLY A 14 -2.95 3.19 2.38
CA GLY A 14 -3.86 2.89 1.26
C GLY A 14 -4.27 4.13 0.45
N LEU A 15 -3.71 5.31 0.74
CA LEU A 15 -4.03 6.56 0.03
C LEU A 15 -2.78 7.18 -0.58
N ASP A 16 -2.91 7.81 -1.74
CA ASP A 16 -1.85 8.62 -2.31
C ASP A 16 -1.88 10.08 -1.81
N CYS A 17 -0.97 10.91 -2.33
CA CYS A 17 -0.79 12.30 -1.94
C CYS A 17 -2.05 13.17 -2.12
N ASP A 18 -2.89 12.84 -3.10
CA ASP A 18 -4.13 13.53 -3.39
C ASP A 18 -5.31 12.99 -2.56
N ARG A 19 -5.04 12.08 -1.61
CA ARG A 19 -6.03 11.30 -0.83
C ARG A 19 -6.90 10.40 -1.70
N GLU A 20 -6.48 10.14 -2.92
CA GLU A 20 -7.10 9.16 -3.78
C GLU A 20 -6.60 7.76 -3.40
N THR A 21 -7.31 6.73 -3.84
CA THR A 21 -6.94 5.34 -3.55
C THR A 21 -5.57 5.02 -4.11
N CYS A 22 -4.64 4.59 -3.25
CA CYS A 22 -3.28 4.26 -3.66
C CYS A 22 -3.31 3.18 -4.75
N ARG A 23 -2.78 3.50 -5.93
CA ARG A 23 -2.81 2.66 -7.13
C ARG A 23 -1.92 1.43 -7.04
N ASP A 24 -0.79 1.54 -6.33
CA ASP A 24 0.14 0.43 -6.17
C ASP A 24 -0.44 -0.70 -5.32
N CYS A 25 -1.07 -0.37 -4.20
CA CYS A 25 -1.68 -1.36 -3.31
C CYS A 25 -3.19 -1.48 -3.47
N HIS A 26 -3.80 -0.81 -4.46
CA HIS A 26 -5.25 -0.73 -4.66
C HIS A 26 -6.03 -0.39 -3.38
N GLY A 27 -5.51 0.54 -2.56
CA GLY A 27 -6.15 0.92 -1.31
C GLY A 27 -5.96 -0.02 -0.11
N THR A 28 -5.27 -1.15 -0.28
CA THR A 28 -5.08 -2.12 0.81
C THR A 28 -4.05 -1.67 1.84
N GLY A 29 -3.19 -0.71 1.50
CA GLY A 29 -2.06 -0.30 2.33
C GLY A 29 -0.93 -1.33 2.41
N ILE A 30 -1.06 -2.47 1.74
CA ILE A 30 -0.12 -3.59 1.85
C ILE A 30 0.68 -3.68 0.57
N ASP A 31 2.00 -3.78 0.71
CA ASP A 31 2.87 -4.06 -0.43
C ASP A 31 2.69 -5.53 -0.83
N ASN A 32 2.04 -5.76 -1.96
CA ASN A 32 1.93 -7.09 -2.55
C ASN A 32 2.96 -7.31 -3.67
N HIS A 33 4.01 -6.49 -3.76
CA HIS A 33 5.06 -6.58 -4.79
C HIS A 33 6.02 -7.78 -4.59
N GLY A 34 5.51 -8.91 -4.11
CA GLY A 34 6.30 -10.12 -3.89
C GLY A 34 5.48 -11.40 -3.73
N ALA A 35 4.20 -11.40 -4.12
CA ALA A 35 3.36 -12.60 -4.17
C ALA A 35 3.36 -13.22 -5.58
#